data_AF-E3E6Z5-F1
#
_entry.id   AF-E3E6Z5-F1
#
_cell.length_a   1.000
_cell.length_b   1.000
_cell.length_c   1.000
_cell.angle_alpha   90.00
_cell.angle_beta   90.00
_cell.angle_gamma   90.00
#
_symmetry.space_group_name_H-M   'P 1'
#
loop_
_entity.id
_entity.type
_entity.pdbx_description
1 polymer ?
#
loop_
_entity_poly.entity_id
_entity_poly.type
_entity_poly.pdbx_seq_one_letter_code
_entity_poly.pdbx_strand_id
1 'polypeptide(L)'
;MIICKSGTESSFMRKARKMNSATNHFLAGHIEPGITTGELDHLADRYIRSQGAVPSFKGYNGFPASICASVNEQLVHGFPGKRKLNKGDVLTKTRQFTMSHAIRQYIENPNRGISEQGPRLKTGIVLAIESMIPIGTHLVGTLEDNWTVVTMNVISCAPYEQLVTDEADDMDIFTKLSA
;
A
#
# COMPACT_ATOMS: atom_id res chain seq x y z
N MET A 1 22.79 2.68 0.47
CA MET A 1 22.79 4.02 1.10
C MET A 1 21.34 4.49 1.24
N ILE A 2 20.86 4.77 2.46
CA ILE A 2 19.51 5.28 2.71
C ILE A 2 19.53 6.81 2.57
N ILE A 3 18.68 7.37 1.72
CA ILE A 3 18.58 8.82 1.46
C ILE A 3 17.69 9.46 2.53
N CYS A 4 18.25 10.44 3.24
CA CYS A 4 17.48 11.31 4.14
C CYS A 4 16.75 12.38 3.33
N LYS A 5 15.48 12.59 3.64
CA LYS A 5 14.60 13.58 3.01
C LYS A 5 14.83 14.95 3.62
N SER A 6 14.84 15.96 2.76
CA SER A 6 14.77 17.36 3.16
C SER A 6 13.42 17.69 3.79
N GLY A 7 13.35 18.77 4.58
CA GLY A 7 12.08 19.24 5.16
C GLY A 7 10.99 19.50 4.11
N THR A 8 11.39 19.97 2.92
CA THR A 8 10.51 20.15 1.77
C THR A 8 9.96 18.82 1.26
N GLU A 9 10.81 17.81 1.06
CA GLU A 9 10.36 16.47 0.66
C GLU A 9 9.43 15.84 1.70
N SER A 10 9.75 15.96 2.99
CA SER A 10 8.88 15.48 4.08
C SER A 10 7.51 16.15 4.06
N SER A 11 7.44 17.45 3.74
CA SER A 11 6.16 18.16 3.58
C SER A 11 5.32 17.63 2.41
N PHE A 12 5.95 17.29 1.28
CA PHE A 12 5.26 16.67 0.14
C PHE A 12 4.76 15.27 0.49
N MET A 13 5.55 14.48 1.22
CA MET A 13 5.17 13.15 1.70
C MET A 13 3.94 13.24 2.63
N ARG A 14 3.90 14.22 3.54
CA ARG A 14 2.72 14.49 4.39
C ARG A 14 1.47 14.84 3.58
N LYS A 15 1.61 15.62 2.50
CA LYS A 15 0.50 15.94 1.60
C LYS A 15 0.00 14.70 0.86
N ALA A 16 0.91 13.92 0.27
CA ALA A 16 0.59 12.66 -0.40
C ALA A 16 -0.16 11.70 0.52
N ARG A 17 0.26 11.59 1.79
CA ARG A 17 -0.44 10.80 2.80
C ARG A 17 -1.88 11.25 3.03
N LYS A 18 -2.12 12.55 3.19
CA LYS A 18 -3.48 13.07 3.41
C LYS A 18 -4.40 12.69 2.24
N MET A 19 -3.91 12.81 1.02
CA MET A 19 -4.65 12.42 -0.20
C MET A 19 -4.92 10.91 -0.24
N ASN A 20 -3.95 10.10 0.17
CA ASN A 20 -4.08 8.65 0.29
C ASN A 20 -5.15 8.26 1.32
N SER A 21 -5.10 8.85 2.51
CA SER A 21 -6.10 8.65 3.55
C SER A 21 -7.50 9.05 3.08
N ALA A 22 -7.62 10.19 2.39
CA ALA A 22 -8.86 10.68 1.85
C ALA A 22 -9.44 9.73 0.77
N THR A 23 -8.59 9.22 -0.12
CA THR A 23 -8.97 8.23 -1.15
C THR A 23 -9.49 6.95 -0.51
N ASN A 24 -8.81 6.45 0.53
CA ASN A 24 -9.26 5.25 1.22
C ASN A 24 -10.60 5.44 1.94
N HIS A 25 -10.77 6.58 2.61
CA HIS A 25 -12.03 6.90 3.26
C HIS A 25 -13.17 7.02 2.23
N PHE A 26 -12.91 7.69 1.11
CA PHE A 26 -13.84 7.78 -0.01
C PHE A 26 -14.24 6.39 -0.53
N LEU A 27 -13.27 5.51 -0.79
CA LEU A 27 -13.56 4.16 -1.29
C LEU A 27 -14.25 3.28 -0.25
N ALA A 28 -14.02 3.49 1.05
CA ALA A 28 -14.69 2.71 2.10
C ALA A 28 -16.21 2.88 2.05
N GLY A 29 -16.70 4.10 1.76
CA GLY A 29 -18.13 4.38 1.58
C GLY A 29 -18.77 3.74 0.34
N HIS A 30 -17.99 3.08 -0.52
CA HIS A 30 -18.46 2.43 -1.74
C HIS A 30 -18.21 0.90 -1.73
N ILE A 31 -17.64 0.34 -0.66
CA ILE A 31 -17.47 -1.11 -0.56
C ILE A 31 -18.80 -1.71 -0.10
N GLU A 32 -19.45 -2.46 -0.98
CA GLU A 32 -20.64 -3.23 -0.68
C GLU A 32 -20.68 -4.53 -1.48
N PRO A 33 -21.38 -5.58 -1.01
CA PRO A 33 -21.56 -6.80 -1.78
C PRO A 33 -22.14 -6.51 -3.16
N GLY A 34 -21.52 -7.06 -4.20
CA GLY A 34 -21.92 -6.89 -5.59
C GLY A 34 -21.04 -5.94 -6.41
N ILE A 35 -20.34 -4.98 -5.77
CA ILE A 35 -19.40 -4.10 -6.49
C ILE A 35 -18.20 -4.91 -6.99
N THR A 36 -17.74 -4.60 -8.20
CA THR A 36 -16.52 -5.19 -8.74
C THR A 36 -15.26 -4.46 -8.27
N THR A 37 -14.14 -5.18 -8.20
CA THR A 37 -12.84 -4.55 -7.92
C THR A 37 -12.47 -3.52 -9.00
N GLY A 38 -12.88 -3.72 -10.26
CA GLY A 38 -12.72 -2.75 -11.34
C GLY A 38 -13.54 -1.47 -11.16
N GLU A 39 -14.78 -1.56 -10.67
CA GLU A 39 -15.58 -0.37 -10.33
C GLU A 39 -14.94 0.44 -9.21
N LEU A 40 -14.37 -0.25 -8.20
CA LEU A 40 -13.59 0.40 -7.14
C LEU A 40 -12.33 1.10 -7.68
N ASP A 41 -11.63 0.50 -8.66
CA ASP A 41 -10.49 1.14 -9.33
C ASP A 41 -10.91 2.40 -10.09
N HIS A 42 -12.03 2.35 -10.82
CA HIS A 42 -12.55 3.52 -11.54
C HIS A 42 -12.95 4.66 -10.59
N LEU A 43 -13.57 4.33 -9.45
CA LEU A 43 -13.86 5.30 -8.40
C LEU A 43 -12.58 5.92 -7.84
N ALA A 44 -11.54 5.10 -7.61
CA ALA A 44 -10.25 5.55 -7.11
C ALA A 44 -9.55 6.48 -8.11
N ASP A 45 -9.44 6.08 -9.39
CA ASP A 45 -8.82 6.89 -10.46
C ASP A 45 -9.47 8.27 -10.53
N ARG A 46 -10.81 8.33 -10.57
CA ARG A 46 -11.56 9.59 -10.62
C ARG A 46 -11.30 10.46 -9.40
N TYR A 47 -11.37 9.88 -8.19
CA TYR A 47 -11.16 10.64 -6.96
C TYR A 47 -9.72 11.16 -6.85
N ILE A 48 -8.72 10.33 -7.16
CA ILE A 48 -7.31 10.74 -7.15
C ILE A 48 -7.08 11.92 -8.10
N ARG A 49 -7.63 11.83 -9.32
CA ARG A 49 -7.53 12.91 -10.31
C ARG A 49 -8.27 14.16 -9.89
N SER A 50 -9.43 14.05 -9.24
CA SER A 50 -10.16 15.22 -8.74
C SER A 50 -9.41 15.96 -7.63
N GLN A 51 -8.46 15.30 -6.96
CA GLN A 51 -7.56 15.93 -5.99
C GLN A 51 -6.30 16.54 -6.64
N GLY A 52 -6.20 16.55 -7.98
CA GLY A 52 -5.03 17.04 -8.71
C GLY A 52 -3.83 16.10 -8.68
N ALA A 53 -4.02 14.82 -8.38
CA ALA A 53 -2.97 13.80 -8.38
C ALA A 53 -3.11 12.83 -9.56
N VAL A 54 -2.04 12.05 -9.78
CA VAL A 54 -1.99 10.97 -10.76
C VAL A 54 -1.85 9.64 -10.00
N PRO A 55 -2.64 8.60 -10.33
CA PRO A 55 -2.48 7.29 -9.71
C PRO A 55 -1.14 6.67 -10.12
N SER A 56 -0.27 6.38 -9.15
CA SER A 56 1.10 5.96 -9.44
C SER A 56 1.24 4.51 -9.88
N PHE A 57 0.31 3.64 -9.53
CA PHE A 57 0.34 2.25 -9.99
C PHE A 57 0.05 2.14 -11.48
N LYS A 58 -0.76 3.04 -12.04
CA LYS A 58 -1.24 2.94 -13.41
C LYS A 58 -0.10 3.20 -14.39
N GLY A 59 0.36 2.14 -15.06
CA GLY A 59 1.51 2.15 -15.96
C GLY A 59 2.85 1.84 -15.30
N TYR A 60 2.91 1.65 -13.98
CA TYR A 60 4.15 1.31 -13.27
C TYR A 60 4.61 -0.10 -13.64
N ASN A 61 5.72 -0.21 -14.38
CA ASN A 61 6.24 -1.49 -14.91
C ASN A 61 5.16 -2.34 -15.62
N GLY A 62 4.18 -1.69 -16.27
CA GLY A 62 3.07 -2.37 -16.94
C GLY A 62 1.88 -2.73 -16.04
N PHE A 63 1.85 -2.33 -14.77
CA PHE A 63 0.68 -2.52 -13.91
C PHE A 63 -0.54 -1.75 -14.47
N PRO A 64 -1.71 -2.40 -14.62
CA PRO A 64 -2.79 -1.87 -15.47
C PRO A 64 -3.74 -0.89 -14.76
N ALA A 65 -3.73 -0.85 -13.43
CA ALA A 65 -4.77 -0.21 -12.63
C ALA A 65 -4.24 0.88 -11.69
N SER A 66 -5.15 1.64 -11.12
CA SER A 66 -4.88 2.80 -10.25
C SER A 66 -4.66 2.40 -8.79
N ILE A 67 -5.29 1.30 -8.37
CA ILE A 67 -5.11 0.65 -7.07
C ILE A 67 -4.83 -0.83 -7.27
N CYS A 68 -4.34 -1.50 -6.23
CA CYS A 68 -4.43 -2.95 -6.13
C CYS A 68 -5.67 -3.32 -5.31
N ALA A 69 -6.34 -4.40 -5.70
CA ALA A 69 -7.49 -4.95 -5.03
C ALA A 69 -7.26 -6.44 -4.80
N SER A 70 -6.63 -6.76 -3.67
CA SER A 70 -6.32 -8.13 -3.26
C SER A 70 -7.43 -8.66 -2.37
N VAL A 71 -8.11 -9.73 -2.78
CA VAL A 71 -9.24 -10.30 -2.02
C VAL A 71 -8.86 -11.66 -1.43
N ASN A 72 -9.15 -11.87 -0.16
CA ASN A 72 -9.00 -13.13 0.59
C ASN A 72 -7.58 -13.71 0.56
N GLU A 73 -7.33 -14.70 -0.31
CA GLU A 73 -6.05 -15.42 -0.45
C GLU A 73 -4.94 -14.60 -1.15
N GLN A 74 -5.33 -13.49 -1.79
CA GLN A 74 -4.38 -12.57 -2.43
C GLN A 74 -3.73 -11.69 -1.35
N LEU A 75 -2.41 -11.77 -1.20
CA LEU A 75 -1.66 -10.96 -0.24
C LEU A 75 -1.54 -9.52 -0.73
N VAL A 76 -1.03 -9.34 -1.96
CA VAL A 76 -0.71 -8.02 -2.52
C VAL A 76 -0.80 -8.03 -4.04
N HIS A 77 -0.90 -6.82 -4.61
CA HIS A 77 -0.86 -6.55 -6.04
C HIS A 77 -1.98 -7.21 -6.87
N GLY A 78 -3.08 -7.62 -6.25
CA GLY A 78 -4.24 -8.14 -6.97
C GLY A 78 -4.75 -7.12 -7.99
N PHE A 79 -4.88 -7.55 -9.24
CA PHE A 79 -5.38 -6.69 -10.31
C PHE A 79 -6.90 -6.46 -10.15
N PRO A 80 -7.35 -5.19 -10.10
CA PRO A 80 -8.76 -4.87 -10.25
C PRO A 80 -9.33 -5.41 -11.57
N GLY A 81 -10.58 -5.88 -11.54
CA GLY A 81 -11.23 -6.46 -12.71
C GLY A 81 -12.68 -6.84 -12.47
N LYS A 82 -13.14 -7.92 -13.12
CA LYS A 82 -14.54 -8.35 -13.10
C LYS A 82 -14.99 -9.02 -11.79
N ARG A 83 -14.07 -9.25 -10.83
CA ARG A 83 -14.39 -9.93 -9.55
C ARG A 83 -15.35 -9.06 -8.74
N LYS A 84 -16.55 -9.59 -8.47
CA LYS A 84 -17.51 -8.99 -7.55
C LYS A 84 -17.15 -9.35 -6.11
N LEU A 85 -17.27 -8.39 -5.20
CA LEU A 85 -17.15 -8.62 -3.77
C LEU A 85 -18.40 -9.29 -3.22
N ASN A 86 -18.20 -10.29 -2.37
CA ASN A 86 -19.27 -10.97 -1.65
C ASN A 86 -19.29 -10.54 -0.19
N LYS A 87 -20.44 -10.69 0.47
CA LYS A 87 -20.53 -10.50 1.91
C LYS A 87 -19.57 -11.49 2.61
N GLY A 88 -18.67 -10.98 3.43
CA GLY A 88 -17.66 -11.77 4.14
C GLY A 88 -16.28 -11.81 3.47
N ASP A 89 -16.14 -11.28 2.25
CA ASP A 89 -14.83 -11.12 1.63
C ASP A 89 -13.98 -10.09 2.41
N VAL A 90 -12.69 -10.38 2.53
CA VAL A 90 -11.68 -9.45 3.05
C VAL A 90 -10.98 -8.82 1.84
N LEU A 91 -11.15 -7.51 1.68
CA LEU A 91 -10.49 -6.74 0.62
C LEU A 91 -9.32 -5.94 1.19
N THR A 92 -8.13 -6.29 0.73
CA THR A 92 -6.89 -5.54 0.88
C THR A 92 -6.73 -4.53 -0.24
N LYS A 93 -6.45 -3.27 0.13
CA LYS A 93 -6.11 -2.19 -0.80
C LYS A 93 -4.70 -1.71 -0.50
N THR A 94 -3.72 -2.03 -1.35
CA THR A 94 -2.34 -1.50 -1.19
C THR A 94 -2.25 -0.08 -1.73
N ARG A 95 -1.59 0.80 -0.98
CA ARG A 95 -1.59 2.25 -1.21
C ARG A 95 -0.20 2.73 -1.62
N GLN A 96 0.01 3.14 -2.88
CA GLN A 96 1.14 4.01 -3.20
C GLN A 96 0.66 5.18 -4.05
N PHE A 97 1.19 6.36 -3.74
CA PHE A 97 1.02 7.61 -4.48
C PHE A 97 2.40 8.11 -4.91
N THR A 98 2.48 8.78 -6.06
CA THR A 98 3.66 9.54 -6.47
C THR A 98 3.30 11.02 -6.47
N MET A 99 3.85 11.79 -5.52
CA MET A 99 4.28 13.14 -5.83
C MET A 99 5.61 13.00 -6.56
N SER A 100 5.81 13.74 -7.65
CA SER A 100 6.82 13.61 -8.72
C SER A 100 8.30 13.41 -8.34
N HIS A 101 8.65 13.27 -7.06
CA HIS A 101 10.03 13.15 -6.55
C HIS A 101 10.25 12.03 -5.51
N ALA A 102 9.31 11.09 -5.33
CA ALA A 102 9.52 9.97 -4.41
C ALA A 102 10.49 8.92 -5.00
N ILE A 103 11.80 9.09 -4.75
CA ILE A 103 12.79 8.03 -4.96
C ILE A 103 12.43 6.87 -4.01
N ARG A 104 12.02 5.74 -4.57
CA ARG A 104 11.81 4.49 -3.84
C ARG A 104 13.16 3.82 -3.61
N GLN A 105 13.53 3.62 -2.36
CA GLN A 105 14.69 2.82 -1.99
C GLN A 105 14.21 1.59 -1.23
N TYR A 106 14.64 0.43 -1.70
CA TYR A 106 14.34 -0.82 -1.03
C TYR A 106 15.43 -1.10 0.01
N ILE A 107 15.00 -1.32 1.24
CA ILE A 107 15.76 -2.13 2.19
C ILE A 107 15.30 -3.56 1.92
N GLU A 108 16.22 -4.46 1.61
CA GLU A 108 15.88 -5.87 1.38
C GLU A 108 15.47 -6.53 2.70
N ASN A 109 14.31 -7.20 2.70
CA ASN A 109 13.82 -8.07 3.78
C ASN A 109 13.72 -7.47 5.22
N PRO A 110 13.19 -6.25 5.45
CA PRO A 110 13.07 -5.69 6.80
C PRO A 110 12.10 -6.46 7.72
N ASN A 111 11.16 -7.22 7.15
CA ASN A 111 10.18 -8.01 7.91
C ASN A 111 10.74 -9.36 8.41
N ARG A 112 11.98 -9.73 8.04
CA ARG A 112 12.68 -10.92 8.52
C ARG A 112 14.14 -10.55 8.81
N GLY A 113 14.43 -10.26 10.07
CA GLY A 113 15.78 -9.89 10.50
C GLY A 113 16.09 -10.37 11.91
N ILE A 114 17.38 -10.52 12.20
CA ILE A 114 17.87 -10.70 13.56
C ILE A 114 17.93 -9.31 14.19
N SER A 115 17.42 -9.18 15.41
CA SER A 115 17.49 -7.91 16.16
C SER A 115 18.91 -7.34 16.11
N GLU A 116 19.02 -6.01 15.98
CA GLU A 116 20.29 -5.27 15.99
C GLU A 116 21.20 -5.41 14.76
N GLN A 117 20.82 -6.16 13.73
CA GLN A 117 21.62 -6.34 12.50
C GLN A 117 21.20 -5.44 11.31
N GLY A 118 20.21 -4.56 11.52
CA GLY A 118 19.70 -3.65 10.49
C GLY A 118 20.45 -2.31 10.40
N PRO A 119 20.28 -1.56 9.30
CA PRO A 119 20.83 -0.21 9.20
C PRO A 119 20.25 0.69 10.29
N ARG A 120 21.12 1.47 10.96
CA ARG A 120 20.67 2.46 11.94
C ARG A 120 19.89 3.58 11.24
N LEU A 121 18.70 3.87 11.74
CA LEU A 121 17.90 4.99 11.28
C LEU A 121 18.59 6.31 11.61
N LYS A 122 18.40 7.29 10.74
CA LYS A 122 18.90 8.66 10.87
C LYS A 122 17.72 9.60 10.66
N THR A 123 17.81 10.77 11.27
CA THR A 123 16.85 11.85 11.07
C THR A 123 16.67 12.16 9.58
N GLY A 124 15.42 12.35 9.17
CA GLY A 124 15.00 12.59 7.80
C GLY A 124 14.74 11.32 6.99
N ILE A 125 14.95 10.12 7.54
CA ILE A 125 14.52 8.89 6.87
C ILE A 125 12.99 8.77 6.95
N VAL A 126 12.36 8.49 5.81
CA VAL A 126 10.95 8.11 5.72
C VAL A 126 10.85 6.69 5.18
N LEU A 127 10.24 5.78 5.96
CA LEU A 127 10.05 4.38 5.60
C LEU A 127 8.57 4.04 5.44
N ALA A 128 8.26 3.23 4.44
CA ALA A 128 7.02 2.46 4.40
C ALA A 128 7.29 1.11 5.06
N ILE A 129 6.53 0.79 6.10
CA ILE A 129 6.53 -0.50 6.78
C ILE A 129 5.22 -1.18 6.38
N GLU A 130 5.31 -2.19 5.53
CA GLU A 130 4.19 -3.00 5.04
C GLU A 130 4.37 -4.41 5.59
N SER A 131 3.50 -4.85 6.50
CA SER A 131 3.45 -6.22 6.99
C SER A 131 2.25 -6.95 6.39
N MET A 132 2.50 -8.18 5.95
CA MET A 132 1.47 -9.09 5.45
C MET A 132 1.44 -10.29 6.39
N ILE A 133 0.33 -10.51 7.07
CA ILE A 133 0.16 -11.60 8.02
C ILE A 133 -0.76 -12.64 7.36
N PRO A 134 -0.21 -13.68 6.71
CA PRO A 134 -1.02 -14.75 6.15
C PRO A 134 -1.53 -15.66 7.29
N ILE A 135 -2.77 -16.12 7.18
CA ILE A 135 -3.36 -17.07 8.11
C ILE A 135 -3.18 -18.49 7.56
N GLY A 136 -2.53 -19.37 8.33
CA GLY A 136 -2.44 -20.81 8.03
C GLY A 136 -1.13 -21.26 7.35
N THR A 137 -0.49 -20.44 6.53
CA THR A 137 0.83 -20.75 5.96
C THR A 137 1.66 -19.51 5.69
N HIS A 138 2.99 -19.65 5.70
CA HIS A 138 3.93 -18.62 5.26
C HIS A 138 4.42 -18.83 3.81
N LEU A 139 3.98 -19.93 3.17
CA LEU A 139 4.33 -20.24 1.79
C LEU A 139 3.47 -19.40 0.84
N VAL A 140 4.13 -18.73 -0.11
CA VAL A 140 3.49 -17.85 -1.08
C VAL A 140 3.92 -18.20 -2.49
N GLY A 141 3.05 -17.91 -3.46
CA GLY A 141 3.35 -18.00 -4.89
C GLY A 141 2.94 -16.73 -5.61
N THR A 142 3.49 -16.50 -6.80
CA THR A 142 3.08 -15.42 -7.71
C THR A 142 2.22 -16.01 -8.82
N LEU A 143 1.10 -15.38 -9.14
CA LEU A 143 0.23 -15.81 -10.24
C LEU A 143 0.88 -15.55 -11.61
N GLU A 144 0.28 -16.10 -12.66
CA GLU A 144 0.73 -15.96 -14.06
C GLU A 144 0.78 -14.50 -14.54
N ASP A 145 0.04 -13.60 -13.88
CA ASP A 145 0.11 -12.16 -14.14
C ASP A 145 1.45 -11.53 -13.73
N ASN A 146 2.33 -12.26 -13.02
CA ASN A 146 3.62 -11.84 -12.50
C ASN A 146 3.57 -10.72 -11.44
N TRP A 147 2.38 -10.42 -10.91
CA TRP A 147 2.18 -9.37 -9.90
C TRP A 147 1.49 -9.89 -8.65
N THR A 148 0.37 -10.59 -8.80
CA THR A 148 -0.49 -11.00 -7.70
C THR A 148 0.21 -12.08 -6.89
N VAL A 149 0.46 -11.80 -5.61
CA VAL A 149 1.04 -12.77 -4.67
C VAL A 149 -0.08 -13.41 -3.86
N VAL A 150 -0.09 -14.74 -3.76
CA VAL A 150 -1.11 -15.54 -3.08
C VAL A 150 -0.51 -16.48 -2.03
N THR A 151 -1.26 -16.80 -0.97
CA THR A 151 -0.87 -17.85 -0.02
C THR A 151 -1.10 -19.23 -0.64
N MET A 152 -0.17 -20.17 -0.47
CA MET A 152 -0.29 -21.51 -1.07
C MET A 152 -1.29 -22.44 -0.35
N ASN A 153 -1.65 -22.14 0.91
CA ASN A 153 -2.67 -22.86 1.69
C ASN A 153 -3.69 -21.83 2.20
N VAL A 154 -4.92 -21.95 1.71
CA VAL A 154 -5.99 -20.95 1.71
C VAL A 154 -6.67 -20.76 3.07
N ILE A 155 -6.65 -19.54 3.62
CA ILE A 155 -7.71 -19.03 4.51
C ILE A 155 -7.95 -17.54 4.25
N SER A 156 -6.96 -16.67 4.50
CA SER A 156 -7.04 -15.21 4.29
C SER A 156 -5.70 -14.54 4.65
N CYS A 157 -5.47 -13.29 4.23
CA CYS A 157 -4.35 -12.46 4.68
C CYS A 157 -4.83 -11.09 5.17
N ALA A 158 -4.28 -10.63 6.30
CA ALA A 158 -4.48 -9.28 6.81
C ALA A 158 -3.20 -8.45 6.60
N PRO A 159 -3.22 -7.43 5.72
CA PRO A 159 -2.12 -6.49 5.58
C PRO A 159 -2.22 -5.35 6.61
N TYR A 160 -1.07 -4.79 6.96
CA TYR A 160 -0.98 -3.53 7.69
C TYR A 160 0.15 -2.69 7.09
N GLU A 161 -0.10 -1.42 6.79
CA GLU A 161 0.90 -0.53 6.21
C GLU A 161 0.96 0.79 6.98
N GLN A 162 2.17 1.22 7.31
CA GLN A 162 2.45 2.44 8.02
C GLN A 162 3.66 3.18 7.44
N LEU A 163 3.52 4.48 7.22
CA LEU A 163 4.65 5.36 6.94
C LEU A 163 5.18 5.90 8.27
N VAL A 164 6.51 5.87 8.44
CA VAL A 164 7.19 6.37 9.64
C VAL A 164 8.31 7.30 9.21
N THR A 165 8.48 8.41 9.92
CA THR A 165 9.66 9.27 9.79
C THR A 165 10.34 9.45 11.14
N ASP A 166 11.63 9.73 11.09
CA ASP A 166 12.41 10.20 12.22
C ASP A 166 12.69 11.70 12.02
N GLU A 167 12.05 12.59 12.79
CA GLU A 167 12.33 14.04 12.79
C GLU A 167 13.25 14.38 13.98
N ALA A 168 13.91 15.54 13.96
CA ALA A 168 14.78 15.92 15.08
C ALA A 168 13.96 15.96 16.38
N ASP A 169 14.27 15.05 17.30
CA ASP A 169 13.69 14.83 18.63
C ASP A 169 12.36 14.05 18.75
N ASP A 170 11.77 13.50 17.67
CA ASP A 170 10.62 12.56 17.76
C ASP A 170 10.37 11.70 16.50
N MET A 171 9.83 10.49 16.70
CA MET A 171 9.41 9.57 15.61
C MET A 171 7.95 9.84 15.24
N ASP A 172 7.71 10.47 14.09
CA ASP A 172 6.35 10.73 13.61
C ASP A 172 5.80 9.52 12.82
N ILE A 173 4.75 8.92 13.38
CA ILE A 173 3.97 7.86 12.74
C ILE A 173 2.90 8.52 11.89
N PHE A 174 3.15 8.53 10.59
CA PHE A 174 2.27 9.15 9.64
C PHE A 174 0.94 8.40 9.48
N THR A 175 0.89 7.08 9.65
CA THR A 175 -0.34 6.30 9.42
C THR A 175 -0.96 5.81 10.72
N LYS A 176 -1.47 6.72 11.57
CA LYS A 176 -2.47 6.32 12.58
C LYS A 176 -3.79 6.01 11.87
N LEU A 177 -4.19 4.75 11.83
CA LEU A 177 -5.59 4.39 11.64
C LEU A 177 -6.33 4.94 12.87
N SER A 178 -7.27 5.86 12.68
CA SER A 178 -8.22 6.19 13.75
C SER A 178 -9.03 4.92 14.01
N ALA A 179 -8.99 4.46 15.27
CA ALA A 179 -9.82 3.37 15.76
C ALA A 179 -11.31 3.66 15.53
#